data_AF-A0A9P8AH38-F1
#
_entry.id   AF-A0A9P8AH38-F1
#
_cell.length_a   1.000
_cell.length_b   1.000
_cell.length_c   1.000
_cell.angle_alpha   90.00
_cell.angle_beta   90.00
_cell.angle_gamma   90.00
#
_symmetry.space_group_name_H-M   'P 1'
#
loop_
_entity.id
_entity.type
_entity.pdbx_description
1 polymer ?
#
loop_
_entity_poly.entity_id
_entity_poly.type
_entity_poly.pdbx_seq_one_letter_code
_entity_poly.pdbx_strand_id
1 'polypeptide(L)'
;MTLTLPDAAAALTTRNPPNVDFSQIPISTLENIRNRLNQVHLTLRKLLDSVNIYNKLPNKGRQYMVIQNQLQVLITQFHSLAAQLDSNSELLRDTNVYPLPAFPTSQQEGLLTTLLRKKPLPEVDEWIESALTEKEDKSNDVQTDDLFAQWCMMKIQELKDEFQFYGFHTVQELERMETPEGKEELRKKKEEELQEQELERKISSNGKQAMHPNKVLKFMCSGQL
;
A
#
# COMPACT_ATOMS: atom_id res chain seq x y z
N MET A 1 19.16 77.27 21.76
CA MET A 1 17.77 76.77 21.69
C MET A 1 17.80 75.54 20.80
N THR A 2 17.96 74.37 21.43
CA THR A 2 18.20 73.07 20.79
C THR A 2 16.88 72.50 20.28
N LEU A 3 16.75 72.35 18.96
CA LEU A 3 15.62 71.68 18.32
C LEU A 3 15.75 70.16 18.54
N THR A 4 14.92 69.62 19.42
CA THR A 4 14.75 68.18 19.63
C THR A 4 13.88 67.60 18.52
N LEU A 5 14.44 66.67 17.74
CA LEU A 5 13.66 65.80 16.85
C LEU A 5 12.67 64.98 17.67
N PRO A 6 11.42 64.76 17.19
CA PRO A 6 10.52 63.83 17.82
C PRO A 6 11.02 62.40 17.57
N ASP A 7 11.05 61.66 18.67
CA ASP A 7 11.49 60.29 18.82
C ASP A 7 10.65 59.33 17.96
N ALA A 8 11.27 58.77 16.92
CA ALA A 8 10.69 57.77 16.03
C ALA A 8 10.74 56.34 16.63
N ALA A 9 11.00 56.19 17.93
CA ALA A 9 11.10 54.89 18.59
C ALA A 9 9.77 54.37 19.20
N ALA A 10 8.69 55.15 19.18
CA ALA A 10 7.44 54.79 19.89
C ALA A 10 6.37 54.04 19.05
N ALA A 11 6.62 53.76 17.76
CA ALA A 11 5.62 53.13 16.87
C ALA A 11 5.66 51.60 16.80
N LEU A 12 6.37 50.92 17.71
CA LEU A 12 6.39 49.45 17.82
C LEU A 12 5.45 48.96 18.93
N THR A 13 4.19 49.40 18.89
CA THR A 13 3.15 48.88 19.79
C THR A 13 2.44 47.73 19.09
N THR A 14 2.82 46.51 19.46
CA THR A 14 1.97 45.30 19.52
C THR A 14 0.85 45.19 18.47
N ARG A 15 1.21 44.90 17.21
CA ARG A 15 0.26 44.18 16.34
C ARG A 15 0.16 42.76 16.88
N ASN A 16 -0.87 42.47 17.66
CA ASN A 16 -1.29 41.09 17.91
C ASN A 16 -1.33 40.37 16.56
N PRO A 17 -0.72 39.18 16.43
CA PRO A 17 -0.83 38.42 15.20
C PRO A 17 -2.33 38.26 14.88
N PRO A 18 -2.76 38.43 13.62
CA PRO A 18 -4.14 38.20 13.25
C PRO A 18 -4.54 36.82 13.79
N ASN A 19 -5.65 36.75 14.52
CA ASN A 19 -6.19 35.49 15.01
C ASN A 19 -6.66 34.72 13.77
N VAL A 20 -5.75 33.92 13.20
CA VAL A 20 -5.98 33.15 11.99
C VAL A 20 -6.94 32.03 12.38
N ASP A 21 -8.13 32.03 11.78
CA ASP A 21 -9.11 30.98 12.00
C ASP A 21 -8.63 29.69 11.32
N PHE A 22 -8.25 28.71 12.14
CA PHE A 22 -7.80 27.38 11.69
C PHE A 22 -8.96 26.38 11.57
N SER A 23 -10.23 26.80 11.78
CA SER A 23 -11.38 25.90 11.84
C SER A 23 -11.67 25.15 10.54
N GLN A 24 -11.17 25.62 9.38
CA GLN A 24 -11.35 24.96 8.09
C GLN A 24 -10.20 24.02 7.72
N ILE A 25 -9.14 23.91 8.53
CA ILE A 25 -8.01 23.05 8.23
C ILE A 25 -8.29 21.64 8.76
N PRO A 26 -8.18 20.60 7.92
CA PRO A 26 -8.36 19.20 8.34
C PRO A 26 -7.11 18.69 9.09
N ILE A 27 -6.93 19.19 10.32
CA ILE A 27 -5.75 18.93 11.16
C ILE A 27 -5.60 17.43 11.44
N SER A 28 -6.70 16.73 11.72
CA SER A 28 -6.67 15.30 12.04
C SER A 28 -6.18 14.45 10.87
N THR A 29 -6.58 14.79 9.65
CA THR A 29 -6.14 14.10 8.44
C THR A 29 -4.66 14.34 8.18
N LEU A 30 -4.22 15.60 8.30
CA LEU A 30 -2.82 15.96 8.11
C LEU A 30 -1.90 15.30 9.15
N GLU A 31 -2.33 15.22 10.41
CA GLU A 31 -1.58 14.54 11.47
C GLU A 31 -1.51 13.02 11.24
N ASN A 32 -2.56 12.40 10.69
CA ASN A 32 -2.49 11.00 10.28
C ASN A 32 -1.46 10.79 9.16
N ILE A 33 -1.48 11.61 8.12
CA ILE A 33 -0.49 11.57 7.03
C ILE A 33 0.92 11.78 7.58
N ARG A 34 1.10 12.76 8.48
CA ARG A 34 2.39 13.03 9.14
C ARG A 34 2.89 11.82 9.91
N ASN A 35 2.04 11.16 10.68
CA ASN A 35 2.41 9.95 11.42
C ASN A 35 2.85 8.82 10.47
N ARG A 36 2.17 8.63 9.34
CA ARG A 36 2.56 7.63 8.33
C ARG A 36 3.86 7.99 7.61
N LEU A 37 4.07 9.26 7.28
CA LEU A 37 5.33 9.72 6.71
C LEU A 37 6.51 9.48 7.67
N ASN A 38 6.31 9.72 8.96
CA ASN A 38 7.31 9.41 9.99
C ASN A 38 7.61 7.90 10.05
N GLN A 39 6.59 7.04 9.91
CA GLN A 39 6.80 5.59 9.87
C GLN A 39 7.64 5.18 8.66
N VAL A 40 7.33 5.71 7.47
CA VAL A 40 8.12 5.47 6.24
C VAL A 40 9.57 5.94 6.44
N HIS A 41 9.75 7.15 6.98
CA HIS A 41 11.08 7.70 7.25
C HIS A 41 11.90 6.80 8.19
N LEU A 42 11.30 6.33 9.28
CA LEU A 42 11.95 5.42 10.22
C LEU A 42 12.30 4.08 9.56
N THR A 43 11.43 3.53 8.71
CA THR A 43 11.73 2.29 7.96
C THR A 43 12.85 2.48 6.94
N LEU A 44 12.92 3.62 6.26
CA LEU A 44 13.98 3.94 5.31
C LEU A 44 15.32 4.12 6.02
N ARG A 45 15.33 4.77 7.19
CA ARG A 45 16.51 4.88 8.06
C ARG A 45 17.04 3.49 8.44
N LYS A 46 16.16 2.60 8.89
CA LYS A 46 16.52 1.21 9.25
C LYS A 46 17.05 0.41 8.06
N LEU A 47 16.47 0.61 6.87
CA LEU A 47 16.97 0.00 5.63
C LEU A 47 18.37 0.50 5.29
N LEU A 48 18.60 1.81 5.35
CA LEU A 48 19.91 2.41 5.14
C LEU A 48 20.96 1.86 6.12
N ASP A 49 20.61 1.76 7.40
CA ASP A 49 21.49 1.18 8.41
C ASP A 49 21.81 -0.30 8.11
N SER A 50 20.81 -1.07 7.66
CA SER A 50 20.98 -2.47 7.26
C SER A 50 21.90 -2.62 6.02
N VAL A 51 21.78 -1.71 5.05
CA VAL A 51 22.64 -1.67 3.85
C VAL A 51 24.07 -1.25 4.20
N ASN A 52 24.24 -0.29 5.10
CA ASN A 52 25.56 0.13 5.57
C ASN A 52 26.27 -0.99 6.35
N ILE A 53 25.53 -1.79 7.11
CA ILE A 53 26.05 -2.99 7.79
C ILE A 53 26.43 -4.06 6.75
N TYR A 54 25.59 -4.26 5.73
CA TYR A 54 25.88 -5.19 4.62
C TYR A 54 27.18 -4.88 3.89
N ASN A 55 27.43 -3.62 3.57
CA ASN A 55 28.65 -3.20 2.89
C ASN A 55 29.93 -3.42 3.73
N LYS A 56 29.82 -3.58 5.06
CA LYS A 56 30.96 -3.71 5.97
C LYS A 56 31.33 -5.15 6.33
N LEU A 57 30.48 -6.15 6.10
CA LEU A 57 30.73 -7.54 6.54
C LEU A 57 30.94 -8.52 5.37
N PRO A 58 31.82 -9.52 5.53
CA PRO A 58 32.14 -10.50 4.48
C PRO A 58 31.04 -11.55 4.22
N ASN A 59 30.02 -11.65 5.08
CA ASN A 59 28.93 -12.65 4.98
C ASN A 59 27.73 -12.09 4.19
N LYS A 60 27.88 -12.02 2.86
CA LYS A 60 26.89 -11.44 1.93
C LYS A 60 25.57 -12.23 1.83
N GLY A 61 25.57 -13.55 2.07
CA GLY A 61 24.37 -14.38 1.86
C GLY A 61 23.26 -14.23 2.91
N ARG A 62 23.61 -14.19 4.21
CA ARG A 62 22.59 -14.16 5.30
C ARG A 62 21.91 -12.81 5.48
N GLN A 63 22.53 -11.73 5.01
CA GLN A 63 22.04 -10.37 5.22
C GLN A 63 21.08 -9.90 4.11
N TYR A 64 21.07 -10.58 2.95
CA TYR A 64 20.11 -10.29 1.89
C TYR A 64 18.66 -10.49 2.35
N MET A 65 18.38 -11.56 3.09
CA MET A 65 17.03 -11.83 3.64
C MET A 65 16.58 -10.73 4.60
N VAL A 66 17.50 -10.16 5.38
CA VAL A 66 17.20 -9.04 6.29
C VAL A 66 16.83 -7.79 5.49
N ILE A 67 17.59 -7.46 4.45
CA ILE A 67 17.30 -6.33 3.56
C ILE A 67 15.96 -6.53 2.85
N GLN A 68 15.72 -7.73 2.31
CA GLN A 68 14.45 -8.07 1.64
C GLN A 68 13.26 -7.92 2.59
N ASN A 69 13.37 -8.40 3.83
CA ASN A 69 12.31 -8.24 4.82
C ASN A 69 12.04 -6.75 5.13
N GLN A 70 13.09 -5.94 5.30
CA GLN A 70 12.92 -4.49 5.53
C GLN A 70 12.32 -3.78 4.30
N LEU A 71 12.69 -4.20 3.09
CA LEU A 71 12.12 -3.69 1.85
C LEU A 71 10.62 -4.06 1.74
N GLN A 72 10.23 -5.29 2.09
CA GLN A 72 8.84 -5.70 2.07
C GLN A 72 7.98 -4.87 3.03
N VAL A 73 8.51 -4.59 4.23
CA VAL A 73 7.86 -3.70 5.20
C VAL A 73 7.75 -2.29 4.60
N LEU A 74 8.81 -1.76 4.00
CA LEU A 74 8.81 -0.45 3.36
C LEU A 74 7.75 -0.34 2.25
N ILE A 75 7.64 -1.35 1.38
CA ILE A 75 6.61 -1.42 0.32
C ILE A 75 5.21 -1.36 0.94
N THR A 76 4.97 -2.10 2.02
CA THR A 76 3.68 -2.09 2.73
C THR A 76 3.37 -0.71 3.32
N GLN A 77 4.37 -0.04 3.91
CA GLN A 77 4.19 1.32 4.45
C GLN A 77 3.92 2.34 3.32
N PHE A 78 4.61 2.24 2.19
CA PHE A 78 4.36 3.09 1.02
C PHE A 78 2.97 2.88 0.45
N HIS A 79 2.51 1.63 0.31
CA HIS A 79 1.16 1.36 -0.15
C HIS A 79 0.12 1.95 0.80
N SER A 80 0.29 1.80 2.12
CA SER A 80 -0.61 2.40 3.09
C SER A 80 -0.61 3.93 3.02
N LEU A 81 0.56 4.54 2.80
CA LEU A 81 0.67 5.98 2.61
C LEU A 81 -0.05 6.44 1.33
N ALA A 82 0.19 5.77 0.20
CA ALA A 82 -0.44 6.08 -1.08
C ALA A 82 -1.97 5.98 -0.98
N ALA A 83 -2.50 4.93 -0.36
CA ALA A 83 -3.94 4.77 -0.15
C ALA A 83 -4.55 5.88 0.72
N GLN A 84 -3.82 6.34 1.75
CA GLN A 84 -4.24 7.47 2.58
C GLN A 84 -4.20 8.79 1.82
N LEU A 85 -3.19 9.05 0.99
CA LEU A 85 -3.16 10.25 0.15
C LEU A 85 -4.29 10.25 -0.88
N ASP A 86 -4.57 9.10 -1.49
CA ASP A 86 -5.64 8.96 -2.49
C ASP A 86 -7.02 9.19 -1.87
N SER A 87 -7.28 8.57 -0.71
CA SER A 87 -8.53 8.74 0.06
C SER A 87 -8.77 10.19 0.50
N ASN A 88 -7.72 11.00 0.66
CA ASN A 88 -7.80 12.39 1.09
C ASN A 88 -7.40 13.37 -0.04
N SER A 89 -7.36 12.91 -1.28
CA SER A 89 -6.81 13.68 -2.41
C SER A 89 -7.60 14.97 -2.70
N GLU A 90 -8.92 14.92 -2.62
CA GLU A 90 -9.81 16.08 -2.77
C GLU A 90 -9.50 17.16 -1.74
N LEU A 91 -9.47 16.77 -0.46
CA LEU A 91 -9.20 17.66 0.66
C LEU A 91 -7.80 18.30 0.58
N LEU A 92 -6.79 17.53 0.16
CA LEU A 92 -5.42 18.01 0.00
C LEU A 92 -5.25 18.94 -1.21
N ARG A 93 -6.08 18.81 -2.24
CA ARG A 93 -6.08 19.70 -3.41
C ARG A 93 -6.66 21.07 -3.08
N ASP A 94 -7.68 21.11 -2.24
CA ASP A 94 -8.33 22.35 -1.82
C ASP A 94 -7.53 23.11 -0.75
N THR A 95 -6.71 22.40 0.02
CA THR A 95 -5.89 23.00 1.07
C THR A 95 -4.65 23.68 0.48
N ASN A 96 -4.56 25.01 0.63
CA ASN A 96 -3.39 25.78 0.22
C ASN A 96 -2.43 26.01 1.40
N VAL A 97 -1.13 25.84 1.15
CA VAL A 97 -0.09 25.90 2.19
C VAL A 97 0.65 27.22 2.09
N TYR A 98 0.54 28.04 3.14
CA TYR A 98 1.30 29.28 3.31
C TYR A 98 2.10 29.27 4.62
N PRO A 99 3.24 29.96 4.68
CA PRO A 99 3.97 30.11 5.94
C PRO A 99 3.12 30.89 6.97
N LEU A 100 3.27 30.52 8.24
CA LEU A 100 2.64 31.24 9.34
C LEU A 100 3.18 32.67 9.43
N PRO A 101 2.37 33.67 9.87
CA PRO A 101 2.83 35.05 10.07
C PRO A 101 3.96 35.19 11.09
N ALA A 102 4.14 34.19 11.96
CA ALA A 102 5.21 34.13 12.96
C ALA A 102 6.53 33.56 12.39
N PHE A 103 6.53 33.01 11.19
CA PHE A 103 7.73 32.46 10.57
C PHE A 103 8.57 33.61 9.96
N PRO A 104 9.90 33.69 10.22
CA PRO A 104 10.74 34.77 9.72
C PRO A 104 11.03 34.61 8.22
N THR A 105 10.05 34.96 7.38
CA THR A 105 10.08 34.80 5.92
C THR A 105 11.26 35.51 5.26
N SER A 106 11.69 36.65 5.81
CA SER A 106 12.78 37.46 5.25
C SER A 106 14.20 36.93 5.56
N GLN A 107 14.38 36.10 6.59
CA GLN A 107 15.70 35.57 6.96
C GLN A 107 15.95 34.17 6.38
N GLN A 108 14.88 33.40 6.12
CA GLN A 108 14.95 32.00 5.71
C GLN A 108 14.18 31.73 4.41
N GLU A 109 14.16 32.70 3.50
CA GLU A 109 13.46 32.58 2.21
C GLU A 109 13.98 31.41 1.36
N GLY A 110 15.29 31.20 1.32
CA GLY A 110 15.91 30.09 0.58
C GLY A 110 15.52 28.70 1.12
N LEU A 111 15.35 28.57 2.43
CA LEU A 111 14.86 27.34 3.05
C LEU A 111 13.38 27.12 2.76
N LEU A 112 12.57 28.18 2.86
CA LEU A 112 11.13 28.13 2.62
C LEU A 112 10.82 27.72 1.18
N THR A 113 11.49 28.33 0.21
CA THR A 113 11.36 28.02 -1.22
C THR A 113 11.78 26.58 -1.53
N THR A 114 12.75 26.03 -0.79
CA THR A 114 13.17 24.63 -0.92
C THR A 114 12.15 23.66 -0.31
N LEU A 115 11.61 23.96 0.89
CA LEU A 115 10.65 23.09 1.58
C LEU A 115 9.27 23.07 0.93
N LEU A 116 8.81 24.21 0.40
CA LEU A 116 7.52 24.32 -0.30
C LEU A 116 7.62 24.03 -1.80
N ARG A 117 8.79 23.62 -2.29
CA ARG A 117 8.98 23.25 -3.70
C ARG A 117 8.13 22.03 -4.03
N LYS A 118 7.20 22.20 -4.97
CA LYS A 118 6.41 21.10 -5.56
C LYS A 118 7.06 20.44 -6.78
N LYS A 119 8.13 21.06 -7.32
CA LYS A 119 8.81 20.53 -8.52
C LYS A 119 9.53 19.23 -8.17
N PRO A 120 9.22 18.10 -8.84
CA PRO A 120 9.88 16.82 -8.61
C PRO A 120 11.37 16.85 -8.94
N LEU A 121 12.03 15.73 -8.68
CA LEU A 121 13.45 15.53 -9.00
C LEU A 121 13.62 15.45 -10.53
N PRO A 122 14.73 15.98 -11.08
CA PRO A 122 14.94 16.01 -12.53
C PRO A 122 14.92 14.62 -13.16
N GLU A 123 15.46 13.60 -12.49
CA GLU A 123 15.41 12.20 -12.95
C GLU A 123 13.96 11.69 -13.13
N VAL A 124 13.05 12.12 -12.25
CA VAL A 124 11.64 11.74 -12.32
C VAL A 124 10.93 12.49 -13.45
N ASP A 125 11.26 13.78 -13.67
CA ASP A 125 10.75 14.54 -14.82
C ASP A 125 11.16 13.88 -16.15
N GLU A 126 12.42 13.48 -16.28
CA GLU A 126 12.94 12.78 -17.47
C GLU A 126 12.21 11.45 -17.71
N TRP A 127 11.91 10.67 -16.66
CA TRP A 127 11.14 9.43 -16.77
C TRP A 127 9.70 9.69 -17.20
N ILE A 128 9.07 10.77 -16.73
CA ILE A 128 7.71 11.16 -17.13
C ILE A 128 7.70 11.54 -18.61
N GLU A 129 8.64 12.38 -19.05
CA GLU A 129 8.75 12.80 -20.45
C GLU A 129 9.03 11.60 -21.38
N SER A 130 9.89 10.68 -20.95
CA SER A 130 10.17 9.45 -21.69
C SER A 130 8.93 8.58 -21.85
N ALA A 131 8.15 8.40 -20.76
CA ALA A 131 6.92 7.63 -20.79
C ALA A 131 5.82 8.27 -21.65
N LEU A 132 5.74 9.61 -21.69
CA LEU A 132 4.81 10.34 -22.55
C LEU A 132 5.16 10.15 -24.03
N THR A 133 6.46 10.21 -24.36
CA THR A 133 6.94 10.00 -25.72
C THR A 133 6.64 8.58 -26.21
N GLU A 134 6.87 7.56 -25.38
CA GLU A 134 6.55 6.16 -25.72
C GLU A 134 5.05 5.90 -25.89
N LYS A 135 4.20 6.69 -25.22
CA LYS A 135 2.75 6.57 -25.31
C LYS A 135 2.20 7.10 -26.63
N GLU A 136 2.77 8.18 -27.17
CA GLU A 136 2.35 8.74 -28.46
C GLU A 136 2.54 7.75 -29.62
N ASP A 137 3.55 6.88 -29.54
CA ASP A 137 3.82 5.84 -30.53
C ASP A 137 2.88 4.62 -30.44
N LYS A 138 2.16 4.46 -29.32
CA LYS A 138 1.30 3.29 -29.04
C LYS A 138 -0.12 3.75 -28.69
N SER A 139 -0.95 3.92 -29.73
CA SER A 139 -2.40 4.08 -29.60
C SER A 139 -3.08 2.77 -29.17
N ASN A 140 -2.73 2.24 -28.00
CA ASN A 140 -3.43 1.12 -27.40
C ASN A 140 -4.61 1.63 -26.57
N ASP A 141 -5.76 0.96 -26.69
CA ASP A 141 -6.93 1.26 -25.87
C ASP A 141 -6.71 0.74 -24.44
N VAL A 142 -6.21 1.61 -23.57
CA VAL A 142 -5.92 1.33 -22.15
C VAL A 142 -7.12 0.68 -21.44
N GLN A 143 -8.35 1.03 -21.83
CA GLN A 143 -9.55 0.45 -21.22
C GLN A 143 -9.69 -1.04 -21.52
N THR A 144 -9.33 -1.49 -22.74
CA THR A 144 -9.37 -2.91 -23.08
C THR A 144 -8.31 -3.72 -22.35
N ASP A 145 -7.13 -3.14 -22.15
CA ASP A 145 -6.05 -3.77 -21.38
C ASP A 145 -6.41 -3.89 -19.90
N ASP A 146 -7.06 -2.88 -19.31
CA ASP A 146 -7.55 -2.93 -17.93
C ASP A 146 -8.63 -4.02 -17.75
N LEU A 147 -9.57 -4.13 -18.69
CA LEU A 147 -10.59 -5.19 -18.67
C LEU A 147 -9.95 -6.58 -18.79
N PHE A 148 -8.91 -6.71 -19.62
CA PHE A 148 -8.17 -7.96 -19.77
C PHE A 148 -7.40 -8.33 -18.50
N ALA A 149 -6.76 -7.35 -17.84
CA ALA A 149 -6.06 -7.56 -16.57
C ALA A 149 -7.02 -7.99 -15.46
N GLN A 150 -8.21 -7.37 -15.39
CA GLN A 150 -9.27 -7.77 -14.45
C GLN A 150 -9.75 -9.20 -14.72
N TRP A 151 -9.95 -9.57 -15.99
CA TRP A 151 -10.32 -10.93 -16.37
C TRP A 151 -9.25 -11.95 -15.97
N CYS A 152 -7.97 -11.64 -16.20
CA CYS A 152 -6.85 -12.47 -15.76
C CYS A 152 -6.86 -12.67 -14.24
N MET A 153 -7.05 -11.59 -13.47
CA MET A 153 -7.10 -11.65 -12.01
C MET A 153 -8.27 -12.52 -11.53
N MET A 154 -9.45 -12.40 -12.16
CA MET A 154 -10.60 -13.24 -11.85
C MET A 154 -10.32 -14.72 -12.14
N LYS A 155 -9.70 -15.04 -13.28
CA LYS A 155 -9.34 -16.42 -13.63
C LYS A 155 -8.31 -17.03 -12.68
N ILE A 156 -7.33 -16.25 -12.24
CA ILE A 156 -6.37 -16.69 -11.22
C ILE A 156 -7.07 -16.98 -9.89
N GLN A 157 -8.03 -16.15 -9.50
CA GLN A 157 -8.80 -16.35 -8.27
C GLN A 157 -9.69 -17.61 -8.37
N GLU A 158 -10.36 -17.83 -9.50
CA GLU A 158 -11.11 -19.07 -9.76
C GLU A 158 -10.22 -20.31 -9.63
N LEU A 159 -9.06 -20.31 -10.30
CA LEU A 159 -8.09 -21.41 -10.19
C LEU A 159 -7.62 -21.61 -8.75
N LYS A 160 -7.29 -20.54 -8.04
CA LYS A 160 -6.86 -20.61 -6.63
C LYS A 160 -7.93 -21.24 -5.75
N ASP A 161 -9.21 -20.99 -6.02
CA ASP A 161 -10.32 -21.56 -5.25
C ASP A 161 -10.65 -23.01 -5.67
N GLU A 162 -10.41 -23.37 -6.93
CA GLU A 162 -10.55 -24.73 -7.45
C GLU A 162 -9.44 -25.66 -6.92
N PHE A 163 -8.20 -25.18 -6.89
CA PHE A 163 -7.05 -25.96 -6.46
C PHE A 163 -6.82 -25.83 -4.95
N GLN A 164 -7.04 -26.93 -4.22
CA GLN A 164 -6.60 -27.07 -2.84
C GLN A 164 -5.11 -27.44 -2.82
N PHE A 165 -4.24 -26.45 -2.62
CA PHE A 165 -2.79 -26.67 -2.46
C PHE A 165 -2.38 -27.18 -1.07
N TYR A 166 -3.35 -27.50 -0.21
CA TYR A 166 -3.12 -28.06 1.11
C TYR A 166 -3.24 -29.58 1.07
N GLY A 167 -2.16 -30.26 1.40
CA GLY A 167 -2.07 -31.72 1.48
C GLY A 167 -0.64 -32.17 1.26
N PHE A 168 -0.14 -33.07 2.11
CA PHE A 168 1.18 -33.69 1.94
C PHE A 168 1.05 -34.87 0.97
N HIS A 169 0.72 -34.59 -0.29
CA HIS A 169 0.82 -35.63 -1.31
C HIS A 169 2.29 -35.78 -1.66
N THR A 170 2.82 -36.98 -1.45
CA THR A 170 4.15 -37.32 -1.93
C THR A 170 4.16 -37.30 -3.45
N VAL A 171 5.31 -37.02 -4.07
CA VAL A 171 5.45 -36.99 -5.55
C VAL A 171 4.92 -38.28 -6.20
N GLN A 172 5.10 -39.41 -5.52
CA GLN A 172 4.64 -40.74 -5.95
C GLN A 172 3.11 -40.88 -5.91
N GLU A 173 2.42 -40.22 -4.98
CA GLU A 173 0.96 -40.19 -4.94
C GLU A 173 0.38 -39.28 -6.04
N LEU A 174 1.07 -38.19 -6.39
CA LEU A 174 0.70 -37.35 -7.54
C LEU A 174 0.83 -38.10 -8.87
N GLU A 175 1.94 -38.82 -9.08
CA GLU A 175 2.16 -39.63 -10.29
C GLU A 175 1.13 -40.77 -10.42
N ARG A 176 0.73 -41.36 -9.28
CA ARG A 176 -0.33 -42.37 -9.23
C ARG A 176 -1.72 -41.78 -9.51
N MET A 177 -1.94 -40.49 -9.21
CA MET A 177 -3.18 -39.78 -9.53
C MET A 177 -3.25 -39.35 -11.02
N GLU A 178 -2.12 -39.26 -11.72
CA GLU A 178 -2.10 -38.96 -13.15
C GLU A 178 -2.37 -40.18 -14.06
N THR A 179 -2.15 -41.40 -13.54
CA THR A 179 -2.43 -42.66 -14.23
C THR A 179 -3.95 -42.90 -14.36
N PRO A 180 -4.42 -43.64 -15.39
CA PRO A 180 -5.85 -43.81 -15.67
C PRO A 180 -6.62 -44.47 -14.50
N GLU A 181 -5.97 -45.34 -13.74
CA GLU A 181 -6.56 -45.99 -12.56
C GLU A 181 -6.75 -45.02 -11.37
N GLY A 182 -5.78 -44.11 -11.13
CA GLY A 182 -5.91 -43.10 -10.08
C GLY A 182 -6.97 -42.04 -10.38
N LYS A 183 -7.17 -41.72 -11.67
CA LYS A 183 -8.29 -40.84 -12.10
C LYS A 183 -9.64 -41.51 -11.89
N GLU A 184 -9.76 -42.82 -12.12
CA GLU A 184 -10.99 -43.56 -11.83
C GLU A 184 -11.25 -43.69 -10.33
N GLU A 185 -10.22 -43.92 -9.51
CA GLU A 185 -10.33 -43.97 -8.05
C GLU A 185 -10.73 -42.61 -7.48
N LEU A 186 -10.16 -41.51 -8.00
CA LEU A 186 -10.55 -40.15 -7.63
C LEU A 186 -11.99 -39.83 -8.06
N ARG A 187 -12.43 -40.32 -9.23
CA ARG A 187 -13.82 -40.16 -9.69
C ARG A 187 -14.78 -40.95 -8.80
N LYS A 188 -14.46 -42.20 -8.46
CA LYS A 188 -15.26 -43.00 -7.53
C LYS A 188 -15.34 -42.36 -6.15
N LYS A 189 -14.21 -41.87 -5.62
CA LYS A 189 -14.19 -41.16 -4.34
C LYS A 189 -15.01 -39.87 -4.38
N LYS A 190 -14.95 -39.10 -5.48
CA LYS A 190 -15.81 -37.92 -5.67
C LYS A 190 -17.30 -38.29 -5.78
N GLU A 191 -17.63 -39.40 -6.43
CA GLU A 191 -19.00 -39.91 -6.53
C GLU A 191 -19.52 -40.42 -5.18
N GLU A 192 -18.68 -41.09 -4.38
CA GLU A 192 -18.99 -41.51 -3.01
C GLU A 192 -19.18 -40.31 -2.08
N GLU A 193 -18.29 -39.30 -2.13
CA GLU A 193 -18.44 -38.05 -1.37
C GLU A 193 -19.70 -37.27 -1.77
N LEU A 194 -20.10 -37.31 -3.04
CA LEU A 194 -21.36 -36.69 -3.52
C LEU A 194 -22.58 -37.43 -2.99
N GLN A 195 -22.55 -38.78 -3.00
CA GLN A 195 -23.63 -39.60 -2.45
C GLN A 195 -23.76 -39.42 -0.94
N GLU A 196 -22.63 -39.33 -0.22
CA GLU A 196 -22.60 -39.05 1.22
C GLU A 196 -23.17 -37.65 1.52
N GLN A 197 -22.81 -36.63 0.73
CA GLN A 197 -23.41 -35.30 0.84
C GLN A 197 -24.91 -35.28 0.54
N GLU A 198 -25.38 -36.07 -0.44
CA GLU A 198 -26.82 -36.22 -0.72
C GLU A 198 -27.56 -36.93 0.42
N LEU A 199 -26.94 -37.93 1.05
CA LEU A 199 -27.47 -38.63 2.22
C LEU A 199 -27.53 -37.70 3.44
N GLU A 200 -26.49 -36.92 3.70
CA GLU A 200 -26.47 -35.91 4.76
C GLU A 200 -27.55 -34.83 4.56
N ARG A 201 -27.80 -34.40 3.30
CA ARG A 201 -28.92 -33.50 2.97
C ARG A 201 -30.29 -34.13 3.25
N LYS A 202 -30.45 -35.44 3.07
CA LYS A 202 -31.69 -36.18 3.33
C LYS A 202 -31.92 -36.44 4.82
N ILE A 203 -30.86 -36.56 5.61
CA ILE A 203 -30.92 -36.84 7.07
C ILE A 203 -31.13 -35.56 7.91
N SER A 204 -30.72 -34.39 7.42
CA SER A 204 -30.94 -33.11 8.12
C SER A 204 -32.41 -32.67 8.10
N SER A 205 -33.12 -32.80 9.22
CA SER A 205 -34.57 -32.53 9.35
C SER A 205 -35.00 -31.06 9.16
N ASN A 206 -34.09 -30.17 8.75
CA ASN A 206 -34.36 -28.74 8.56
C ASN A 206 -33.70 -28.15 7.30
N GLY A 207 -33.30 -28.97 6.32
CA GLY A 207 -32.85 -28.52 4.99
C GLY A 207 -31.55 -27.69 4.97
N LYS A 208 -30.86 -27.56 6.11
CA LYS A 208 -29.57 -26.89 6.20
C LYS A 208 -28.47 -27.93 6.06
N GLN A 209 -27.70 -27.82 4.98
CA GLN A 209 -26.50 -28.63 4.73
C GLN A 209 -25.47 -28.33 5.84
N ALA A 210 -24.97 -29.36 6.52
CA ALA A 210 -23.87 -29.21 7.46
C ALA A 210 -22.62 -28.70 6.69
N MET A 211 -21.85 -27.78 7.28
CA MET A 211 -20.65 -27.26 6.61
C MET A 211 -19.59 -28.35 6.49
N HIS A 212 -19.06 -28.54 5.28
CA HIS A 212 -18.00 -29.51 5.00
C HIS A 212 -16.76 -29.25 5.88
N PRO A 213 -16.12 -30.27 6.49
CA PRO A 213 -14.96 -30.09 7.36
C PRO A 213 -13.81 -29.31 6.72
N ASN A 214 -13.51 -29.54 5.44
CA ASN A 214 -12.49 -28.75 4.72
C ASN A 214 -12.88 -27.28 4.53
N LYS A 215 -14.17 -26.96 4.49
CA LYS A 215 -14.67 -25.57 4.42
C LYS A 215 -14.52 -24.89 5.78
N VAL A 216 -14.78 -25.62 6.87
CA VAL A 216 -14.51 -25.15 8.23
C VAL A 216 -13.01 -24.98 8.47
N LEU A 217 -12.18 -25.91 8.00
CA LEU A 217 -10.71 -25.81 8.08
C LEU A 217 -10.16 -24.66 7.21
N LYS A 218 -10.69 -24.45 6.00
CA LYS A 218 -10.39 -23.28 5.16
C LYS A 218 -10.75 -21.99 5.91
N PHE A 219 -11.94 -21.92 6.52
CA PHE A 219 -12.34 -20.79 7.34
C PHE A 219 -11.41 -20.55 8.55
N MET A 220 -11.01 -21.60 9.27
CA MET A 220 -10.11 -21.47 10.42
C MET A 220 -8.70 -21.02 10.01
N CYS A 221 -8.20 -21.45 8.85
CA CYS A 221 -6.84 -21.15 8.40
C CYS A 221 -6.72 -19.83 7.63
N SER A 222 -7.75 -19.44 6.87
CA SER A 222 -7.72 -18.25 6.00
C SER A 222 -8.75 -17.17 6.35
N GLY A 223 -9.62 -17.41 7.33
CA GLY A 223 -10.64 -16.46 7.78
C GLY A 223 -11.80 -16.23 6.80
N GLN A 224 -11.91 -17.02 5.74
CA GLN A 224 -12.93 -16.85 4.68
C GLN A 224 -13.89 -18.05 4.65
N LEU A 225 -15.20 -17.75 4.66
CA LEU A 225 -16.32 -18.70 4.56
C LEU A 225 -16.62 -19.09 3.12
#